data_AF-A0A8B9ETM8-F1
#
_entry.id   AF-A0A8B9ETM8-F1
#
_cell.length_a   1.000
_cell.length_b   1.000
_cell.length_c   1.000
_cell.angle_alpha   90.00
_cell.angle_beta   90.00
_cell.angle_gamma   90.00
#
_symmetry.space_group_name_H-M   'P 1'
#
loop_
_entity.id
_entity.type
_entity.pdbx_description
1 polymer ?
#
loop_
_entity_poly.entity_id
_entity_poly.type
_entity_poly.pdbx_seq_one_letter_code
_entity_poly.pdbx_strand_id
1 'polypeptide(L)'
;MVPRERCSLMGFDLNRHWANPSPWAHPTLHGVKQLIIEMYNNPKINLEFYIDIHAHSTMMNGFMYGNIFEDEERFQRQAVLPKLLCQNAEDFSYSSTSFNRDAVKAGTGRRFLGGLLNDTSYCYTLEVSFYSYIVGGTTTAVPYTEEAYMKLGRNVARTFLDYYRLNSLVERPLAPTPKTRKEKEPLFKGTTPQGQGTSHAGSKLEKRSQTHPKDQSLSTQ
;
A
#
# COMPACT_ATOMS: atom_id res chain seq x y z
N MET A 1 26.79 -1.52 29.93
CA MET A 1 25.42 -1.01 29.67
C MET A 1 24.98 -1.68 28.39
N VAL A 2 24.00 -2.60 28.44
CA VAL A 2 23.57 -3.36 27.24
C VAL A 2 22.75 -2.42 26.36
N PRO A 3 23.12 -2.19 25.08
CA PRO A 3 22.29 -1.44 24.15
C PRO A 3 20.94 -2.15 23.99
N ARG A 4 19.84 -1.41 24.17
CA ARG A 4 18.50 -1.99 24.17
C ARG A 4 17.96 -1.97 22.74
N GLU A 5 18.08 -3.08 22.01
CA GLU A 5 17.80 -3.11 20.56
C GLU A 5 16.31 -3.06 20.18
N ARG A 6 15.38 -3.23 21.12
CA ARG A 6 13.94 -3.36 20.82
C ARG A 6 12.99 -2.64 21.77
N CYS A 7 13.51 -1.89 22.73
CA CYS A 7 12.70 -1.41 23.83
C CYS A 7 12.97 0.06 24.15
N SER A 8 11.92 0.80 24.48
CA SER A 8 12.01 2.11 25.15
C SER A 8 12.80 2.02 26.46
N LEU A 9 13.10 3.16 27.08
CA LEU A 9 13.76 3.22 28.39
C LEU A 9 13.05 2.36 29.45
N MET A 10 11.73 2.17 29.30
CA MET A 10 10.87 1.38 30.18
C MET A 10 10.74 -0.10 29.78
N GLY A 11 11.45 -0.57 28.76
CA GLY A 11 11.43 -1.99 28.36
C GLY A 11 10.34 -2.36 27.35
N PHE A 12 9.50 -1.41 26.90
CA PHE A 12 8.41 -1.70 25.95
C PHE A 12 8.86 -1.60 24.49
N ASP A 13 8.48 -2.58 23.67
CA ASP A 13 8.52 -2.46 22.20
C ASP A 13 7.43 -1.48 21.74
N LEU A 14 7.85 -0.26 21.38
CA LEU A 14 6.93 0.79 20.93
C LEU A 14 6.15 0.36 19.69
N ASN A 15 6.76 -0.44 18.81
CA ASN A 15 6.13 -0.92 17.59
C ASN A 15 5.16 -2.10 17.81
N ARG A 16 4.66 -2.27 19.05
CA ARG A 16 3.53 -3.16 19.38
C ARG A 16 2.35 -2.43 20.01
N HIS A 17 2.47 -1.13 20.23
CA HIS A 17 1.52 -0.35 21.03
C HIS A 17 0.81 0.76 20.22
N TRP A 18 0.80 0.68 18.88
CA TRP A 18 0.15 1.69 18.03
C TRP A 18 -1.37 1.76 18.22
N ALA A 19 -2.00 0.63 18.57
CA ALA A 19 -3.44 0.58 18.83
C ALA A 19 -3.84 1.47 20.00
N ASN A 20 -3.17 1.33 21.14
CA ASN A 20 -3.47 2.07 22.37
C ASN A 20 -2.18 2.55 23.08
N PRO A 21 -1.51 3.61 22.57
CA PRO A 21 -0.33 4.15 23.22
C PRO A 21 -0.71 4.93 24.48
N SER A 22 -0.05 4.64 25.60
CA SER A 22 -0.21 5.42 26.84
C SER A 22 0.62 6.71 26.76
N PRO A 23 0.06 7.89 27.05
CA PRO A 23 0.82 9.14 27.11
C PRO A 23 1.94 9.11 28.14
N TRP A 24 1.80 8.30 29.19
CA TRP A 24 2.79 8.18 30.26
C TRP A 24 3.85 7.12 29.97
N ALA A 25 3.44 5.94 29.50
CA ALA A 25 4.38 4.84 29.22
C ALA A 25 5.05 4.97 27.84
N HIS A 26 4.35 5.55 26.86
CA HIS A 26 4.75 5.67 25.45
C HIS A 26 4.60 7.11 24.92
N PRO A 27 5.16 8.13 25.59
CA PRO A 27 4.91 9.54 25.25
C PRO A 27 5.29 9.88 23.80
N THR A 28 6.39 9.33 23.29
CA THR A 28 6.85 9.55 21.92
C THR A 28 5.89 8.96 20.88
N LEU A 29 5.46 7.72 21.08
CA LEU A 29 4.50 7.05 20.21
C LEU A 29 3.14 7.75 20.23
N HIS A 30 2.68 8.14 21.42
CA HIS A 30 1.45 8.91 21.55
C HIS A 30 1.54 10.25 20.79
N GLY A 31 2.63 11.01 20.97
CA GLY A 31 2.84 12.26 20.25
C GLY A 31 2.86 12.11 18.73
N VAL A 32 3.60 11.11 18.21
CA VAL A 32 3.65 10.83 16.77
C VAL A 32 2.29 10.42 16.22
N LYS A 33 1.53 9.59 16.96
CA LYS A 33 0.17 9.21 16.55
C LYS A 33 -0.76 10.43 16.45
N GLN A 34 -0.70 11.33 17.42
CA GLN A 34 -1.51 12.56 17.39
C GLN A 34 -1.13 13.46 16.21
N LEU A 35 0.18 13.63 15.95
CA LEU A 35 0.66 14.41 14.80
C LEU A 35 0.18 13.81 13.47
N ILE A 36 0.23 12.48 13.32
CA ILE A 36 -0.25 11.80 12.11
C ILE A 36 -1.75 12.04 11.91
N ILE A 37 -2.55 11.93 12.97
CA ILE A 37 -4.00 12.17 12.92
C ILE A 37 -4.29 13.65 12.58
N GLU A 38 -3.54 14.58 13.14
CA GLU A 38 -3.65 16.01 12.83
C GLU A 38 -3.35 16.29 11.36
N MET A 39 -2.24 15.74 10.84
CA MET A 39 -1.88 15.87 9.42
C MET A 39 -2.94 15.26 8.51
N TYR A 40 -3.46 14.08 8.85
CA TYR A 40 -4.50 13.39 8.09
C TYR A 40 -5.82 14.18 8.02
N ASN A 41 -6.21 14.84 9.12
CA ASN A 41 -7.44 15.64 9.18
C ASN A 41 -7.28 17.04 8.59
N ASN A 42 -6.05 17.47 8.28
CA ASN A 42 -5.79 18.78 7.71
C ASN A 42 -5.99 18.77 6.19
N PRO A 43 -6.99 19.49 5.64
CA PRO A 43 -7.29 19.46 4.20
C PRO A 43 -6.17 20.07 3.33
N LYS A 44 -5.18 20.74 3.93
CA LYS A 44 -4.03 21.30 3.23
C LYS A 44 -2.87 20.31 3.10
N ILE A 45 -2.92 19.17 3.79
CA ILE A 45 -1.84 18.18 3.82
C ILE A 45 -2.34 16.90 3.16
N ASN A 46 -1.59 16.40 2.18
CA ASN A 46 -1.82 15.06 1.63
C ASN A 46 -0.84 14.08 2.28
N LEU A 47 -1.33 13.27 3.23
CA LEU A 47 -0.52 12.25 3.89
C LEU A 47 -0.46 10.98 3.04
N GLU A 48 0.46 10.94 2.08
CA GLU A 48 0.55 9.83 1.12
C GLU A 48 1.43 8.66 1.61
N PHE A 49 2.46 8.95 2.40
CA PHE A 49 3.41 7.93 2.86
C PHE A 49 3.64 7.98 4.37
N TYR A 50 3.63 6.80 4.97
CA TYR A 50 4.20 6.53 6.29
C TYR A 50 5.25 5.42 6.13
N ILE A 51 6.49 5.67 6.57
CA ILE A 51 7.57 4.68 6.51
C ILE A 51 8.20 4.56 7.90
N ASP A 52 8.08 3.37 8.48
CA ASP A 52 8.71 2.97 9.74
C ASP A 52 10.07 2.32 9.45
N ILE A 53 11.18 2.96 9.81
CA ILE A 53 12.53 2.51 9.46
C ILE A 53 13.10 1.66 10.59
N HIS A 54 13.50 0.43 10.28
CA HIS A 54 14.04 -0.58 11.19
C HIS A 54 15.34 -1.14 10.66
N ALA A 55 16.10 -1.75 11.57
CA ALA A 55 17.27 -2.52 11.23
C ALA A 55 16.98 -4.01 11.44
N HIS A 56 17.45 -4.82 10.50
CA HIS A 56 17.15 -6.24 10.42
C HIS A 56 18.40 -7.08 10.68
N SER A 57 18.30 -8.01 11.63
CA SER A 57 19.46 -8.73 12.16
C SER A 57 19.78 -10.05 11.46
N THR A 58 19.13 -10.41 10.37
CA THR A 58 19.35 -11.72 9.72
C THR A 58 19.38 -11.62 8.20
N MET A 59 18.35 -11.05 7.59
CA MET A 59 18.33 -10.79 6.15
C MET A 59 19.33 -9.69 5.76
N MET A 60 19.97 -9.91 4.61
CA MET A 60 20.82 -8.92 3.94
C MET A 60 19.97 -7.92 3.14
N ASN A 61 20.62 -6.84 2.68
CA ASN A 61 20.01 -5.76 1.89
C ASN A 61 18.96 -4.94 2.67
N GLY A 62 18.49 -3.86 2.05
CA GLY A 62 17.27 -3.16 2.44
C GLY A 62 16.05 -3.77 1.76
N PHE A 63 14.92 -3.84 2.44
CA PHE A 63 13.65 -4.34 1.87
C PHE A 63 12.46 -3.75 2.62
N MET A 64 11.28 -3.81 2.01
CA MET A 64 10.07 -3.24 2.62
C MET A 64 9.03 -4.30 2.97
N TYR A 65 8.29 -4.03 4.03
CA TYR A 65 7.03 -4.67 4.31
C TYR A 65 5.87 -3.70 4.05
N GLY A 66 4.92 -4.09 3.21
CA GLY A 66 3.68 -3.35 2.95
C GLY A 66 2.44 -4.12 3.42
N ASN A 67 1.25 -3.58 3.15
CA ASN A 67 -0.02 -4.21 3.51
C ASN A 67 -0.64 -4.93 2.31
N ILE A 68 -1.39 -6.01 2.54
CA ILE A 68 -2.29 -6.53 1.50
C ILE A 68 -3.58 -5.70 1.51
N PHE A 69 -4.02 -5.28 0.34
CA PHE A 69 -5.30 -4.62 0.09
C PHE A 69 -6.17 -5.50 -0.81
N GLU A 70 -7.48 -5.45 -0.63
CA GLU A 70 -8.44 -6.18 -1.48
C GLU A 70 -8.58 -5.52 -2.86
N ASP A 71 -8.43 -4.20 -2.90
CA ASP A 71 -8.41 -3.42 -4.12
C ASP A 71 -7.08 -3.60 -4.88
N GLU A 72 -7.17 -4.18 -6.08
CA GLU A 72 -6.00 -4.48 -6.90
C GLU A 72 -5.31 -3.21 -7.39
N GLU A 73 -6.06 -2.14 -7.69
CA GLU A 73 -5.48 -0.88 -8.15
C GLU A 73 -4.62 -0.24 -7.04
N ARG A 74 -5.12 -0.21 -5.81
CA ARG A 74 -4.37 0.23 -4.62
C ARG A 74 -3.15 -0.65 -4.39
N PHE A 75 -3.26 -1.96 -4.61
CA PHE A 75 -2.10 -2.86 -4.54
C PHE A 75 -1.03 -2.50 -5.58
N GLN A 76 -1.42 -2.22 -6.83
CA GLN A 76 -0.49 -1.79 -7.87
C GLN A 76 0.18 -0.46 -7.52
N ARG A 77 -0.59 0.52 -7.01
CA ARG A 77 -0.06 1.83 -6.62
C ARG A 77 0.95 1.75 -5.47
N GLN A 78 0.72 0.91 -4.45
CA GLN A 78 1.71 0.72 -3.39
C GLN A 78 2.99 0.04 -3.89
N ALA A 79 2.90 -0.83 -4.91
CA ALA A 79 4.07 -1.53 -5.43
C ALA A 79 5.04 -0.61 -6.20
N VAL A 80 4.59 0.57 -6.63
CA VAL A 80 5.40 1.53 -7.39
C VAL A 80 6.60 2.03 -6.59
N LEU A 81 6.40 2.44 -5.33
CA LEU A 81 7.48 3.03 -4.53
C LEU A 81 8.64 2.04 -4.27
N PRO A 82 8.41 0.80 -3.78
CA PRO A 82 9.49 -0.16 -3.60
C PRO A 82 10.15 -0.57 -4.92
N LYS A 83 9.40 -0.59 -6.03
CA LYS A 83 9.95 -0.90 -7.35
C LYS A 83 10.89 0.19 -7.85
N LEU A 84 10.53 1.46 -7.69
CA LEU A 84 11.41 2.59 -8.00
C LEU A 84 12.63 2.61 -7.08
N LEU A 85 12.47 2.30 -5.78
CA LEU A 85 13.60 2.24 -4.85
C LEU A 85 14.62 1.17 -5.27
N CYS A 86 14.16 0.00 -5.73
CA CYS A 86 15.03 -1.04 -6.26
C CYS A 86 15.83 -0.60 -7.49
N GLN A 87 15.32 0.35 -8.29
CA GLN A 87 16.05 0.91 -9.43
C GLN A 87 17.09 1.94 -8.99
N ASN A 88 16.79 2.67 -7.90
CA ASN A 88 17.63 3.74 -7.38
C ASN A 88 18.69 3.27 -6.37
N ALA A 89 18.51 2.10 -5.76
CA ALA A 89 19.32 1.58 -4.68
C ALA A 89 19.75 0.14 -4.96
N GLU A 90 21.05 -0.06 -5.25
CA GLU A 90 21.66 -1.37 -5.51
C GLU A 90 21.65 -2.30 -4.29
N ASP A 91 21.56 -1.70 -3.10
CA ASP A 91 21.50 -2.36 -1.80
C ASP A 91 20.06 -2.65 -1.36
N PHE A 92 19.05 -2.29 -2.16
CA PHE A 92 17.64 -2.61 -1.93
C PHE A 92 17.18 -3.84 -2.72
N SER A 93 16.45 -4.73 -2.07
CA SER A 93 15.93 -5.98 -2.63
C SER A 93 14.41 -5.91 -2.79
N TYR A 94 13.94 -5.75 -4.03
CA TYR A 94 12.52 -5.88 -4.33
C TYR A 94 12.02 -7.33 -4.15
N SER A 95 12.87 -8.33 -4.41
CA SER A 95 12.51 -9.74 -4.20
C SER A 95 12.28 -10.10 -2.73
N SER A 96 12.95 -9.41 -1.81
CA SER A 96 12.74 -9.57 -0.37
C SER A 96 11.61 -8.69 0.17
N THR A 97 11.08 -7.77 -0.65
CA THR A 97 9.95 -6.92 -0.28
C THR A 97 8.66 -7.74 -0.28
N SER A 98 7.89 -7.64 0.80
CA SER A 98 6.70 -8.49 1.02
C SER A 98 5.49 -7.67 1.47
N PHE A 99 4.32 -8.05 0.98
CA PHE A 99 3.04 -7.48 1.37
C PHE A 99 2.26 -8.55 2.14
N ASN A 100 1.86 -8.26 3.38
CA ASN A 100 1.14 -9.23 4.22
C ASN A 100 0.04 -8.59 5.08
N ARG A 101 -0.76 -9.44 5.73
CA ARG A 101 -1.87 -9.06 6.62
C ARG A 101 -1.78 -9.74 7.99
N ASP A 102 -0.57 -10.02 8.45
CA ASP A 102 -0.33 -10.85 9.65
C ASP A 102 -0.98 -10.27 10.90
N ALA A 103 -1.84 -11.06 11.56
CA ALA A 103 -2.58 -10.64 12.74
C ALA A 103 -1.64 -10.29 13.92
N VAL A 104 -0.54 -11.02 14.08
CA VAL A 104 0.48 -10.77 15.11
C VAL A 104 1.13 -9.39 14.96
N LYS A 105 1.11 -8.82 13.76
CA LYS A 105 1.67 -7.50 13.46
C LYS A 105 0.62 -6.39 13.56
N ALA A 106 -0.64 -6.67 13.93
CA ALA A 106 -1.69 -5.65 13.97
C ALA A 106 -1.38 -4.44 14.85
N GLY A 107 -0.57 -4.62 15.90
CA GLY A 107 -0.11 -3.54 16.79
C GLY A 107 1.09 -2.71 16.29
N THR A 108 1.63 -3.00 15.09
CA THR A 108 2.72 -2.22 14.49
C THR A 108 2.20 -0.99 13.76
N GLY A 109 3.05 0.00 13.55
CA GLY A 109 2.67 1.27 12.89
C GLY A 109 2.12 1.04 11.50
N ARG A 110 2.87 0.28 10.67
CA ARG A 110 2.46 -0.12 9.32
C ARG A 110 1.04 -0.72 9.27
N ARG A 111 0.72 -1.65 10.18
CA ARG A 111 -0.57 -2.37 10.19
C ARG A 111 -1.70 -1.51 10.75
N PHE A 112 -1.45 -0.84 11.87
CA PHE A 112 -2.45 -0.01 12.53
C PHE A 112 -2.83 1.20 11.66
N LEU A 113 -1.84 1.95 11.17
CA LEU A 113 -2.08 3.13 10.35
C LEU A 113 -2.66 2.76 8.98
N GLY A 114 -2.26 1.63 8.40
CA GLY A 114 -2.83 1.16 7.13
C GLY A 114 -4.32 0.82 7.19
N GLY A 115 -4.88 0.61 8.38
CA GLY A 115 -6.33 0.46 8.60
C GLY A 115 -7.02 1.73 9.10
N LEU A 116 -6.27 2.73 9.57
CA LEU A 116 -6.79 4.00 10.07
C LEU A 116 -6.87 5.08 8.98
N LEU A 117 -5.85 5.14 8.13
CA LEU A 117 -5.72 6.12 7.06
C LEU A 117 -6.49 5.67 5.82
N ASN A 118 -6.76 6.61 4.92
CA ASN A 118 -7.54 6.36 3.71
C ASN A 118 -6.76 5.56 2.65
N ASP A 119 -7.42 5.29 1.54
CA ASP A 119 -6.88 4.46 0.46
C ASP A 119 -5.74 5.10 -0.34
N THR A 120 -5.49 6.40 -0.13
CA THR A 120 -4.36 7.13 -0.73
C THR A 120 -3.12 7.16 0.16
N SER A 121 -3.21 6.70 1.41
CA SER A 121 -2.07 6.60 2.32
C SER A 121 -1.47 5.20 2.30
N TYR A 122 -0.18 5.10 1.96
CA TYR A 122 0.57 3.85 1.96
C TYR A 122 1.51 3.78 3.16
N CYS A 123 1.40 2.70 3.93
CA CYS A 123 2.21 2.46 5.12
C CYS A 123 3.21 1.33 4.87
N TYR A 124 4.49 1.59 5.10
CA TYR A 124 5.58 0.64 4.94
C TYR A 124 6.39 0.50 6.23
N THR A 125 7.03 -0.66 6.38
CA THR A 125 8.21 -0.81 7.24
C THR A 125 9.41 -1.01 6.33
N LEU A 126 10.41 -0.12 6.39
CA LEU A 126 11.69 -0.28 5.69
C LEU A 126 12.66 -0.95 6.65
N GLU A 127 13.09 -2.15 6.32
CA GLU A 127 14.08 -2.91 7.07
C GLU A 127 15.43 -2.83 6.35
N VAL A 128 16.50 -2.58 7.10
CA VAL A 128 17.86 -2.52 6.54
C VAL A 128 18.77 -3.44 7.33
N SER A 129 19.48 -4.34 6.65
CA SER A 129 20.42 -5.27 7.28
C SER A 129 21.43 -4.57 8.19
N PHE A 130 21.64 -5.12 9.40
CA PHE A 130 22.71 -4.69 10.31
C PHE A 130 24.11 -5.04 9.84
N TYR A 131 24.24 -6.01 8.92
CA TYR A 131 25.53 -6.61 8.57
C TYR A 131 25.99 -6.16 7.20
N SER A 132 25.35 -6.67 6.17
CA SER A 132 25.79 -6.52 4.78
C SER A 132 24.61 -6.48 3.81
N TYR A 133 24.89 -5.97 2.63
CA TYR A 133 24.06 -6.10 1.44
C TYR A 133 24.81 -6.84 0.35
N ILE A 134 24.05 -7.51 -0.52
CA ILE A 134 24.57 -8.09 -1.75
C ILE A 134 24.33 -7.07 -2.86
N VAL A 135 25.38 -6.71 -3.60
CA VAL A 135 25.25 -5.83 -4.76
C VAL A 135 24.49 -6.56 -5.86
N GLY A 136 23.43 -5.95 -6.39
CA GLY A 136 22.59 -6.53 -7.44
C GLY A 136 23.40 -7.11 -8.60
N GLY A 137 23.14 -8.39 -8.93
CA GLY A 137 23.86 -9.11 -9.99
C GLY A 137 25.19 -9.73 -9.57
N THR A 138 25.57 -9.62 -8.30
CA THR A 138 26.78 -10.26 -7.74
C THR A 138 26.43 -11.19 -6.58
N THR A 139 27.41 -11.96 -6.12
CA THR A 139 27.33 -12.74 -4.87
C THR A 139 28.19 -12.14 -3.76
N THR A 140 28.70 -10.92 -3.96
CA THR A 140 29.63 -10.28 -3.03
C THR A 140 28.84 -9.57 -1.94
N ALA A 141 29.05 -10.00 -0.70
CA ALA A 141 28.52 -9.33 0.48
C ALA A 141 29.42 -8.14 0.85
N VAL A 142 28.85 -6.94 0.82
CA VAL A 142 29.51 -5.70 1.23
C VAL A 142 28.95 -5.30 2.60
N PRO A 143 29.80 -5.09 3.63
CA PRO A 143 29.33 -4.61 4.92
C PRO A 143 28.65 -3.25 4.81
N TYR A 144 27.56 -3.06 5.56
CA TYR A 144 26.96 -1.75 5.70
C TYR A 144 27.87 -0.85 6.53
N THR A 145 28.27 0.27 5.95
CA THR A 145 28.91 1.38 6.67
C THR A 145 27.89 2.48 6.94
N GLU A 146 28.23 3.44 7.79
CA GLU A 146 27.42 4.64 8.00
C GLU A 146 27.13 5.36 6.67
N GLU A 147 28.13 5.47 5.79
CA GLU A 147 28.00 6.07 4.48
C GLU A 147 27.03 5.30 3.58
N ALA A 148 27.00 3.97 3.69
CA ALA A 148 26.07 3.11 2.97
C ALA A 148 24.62 3.32 3.45
N TYR A 149 24.37 3.38 4.76
CA TYR A 149 23.05 3.73 5.30
C TYR A 149 22.60 5.13 4.85
N MET A 150 23.52 6.10 4.87
CA MET A 150 23.24 7.46 4.39
C MET A 150 22.98 7.49 2.87
N LYS A 151 23.66 6.65 2.09
CA LYS A 151 23.41 6.48 0.65
C LYS A 151 22.02 5.92 0.41
N LEU A 152 21.59 4.89 1.13
CA LEU A 152 20.23 4.36 1.05
C LEU A 152 19.19 5.44 1.39
N GLY A 153 19.40 6.21 2.46
CA GLY A 153 18.52 7.34 2.81
C GLY A 153 18.41 8.38 1.70
N ARG A 154 19.52 8.73 1.03
CA ARG A 154 19.50 9.61 -0.16
C ARG A 154 18.73 9.00 -1.32
N ASN A 155 18.86 7.69 -1.54
CA ASN A 155 18.13 6.98 -2.59
C ASN A 155 16.63 6.92 -2.31
N VAL A 156 16.20 6.79 -1.04
CA VAL A 156 14.79 6.91 -0.64
C VAL A 156 14.26 8.31 -0.99
N ALA A 157 14.98 9.37 -0.62
CA ALA A 157 14.60 10.74 -0.97
C ALA A 157 14.52 10.96 -2.49
N ARG A 158 15.48 10.41 -3.25
CA ARG A 158 15.45 10.45 -4.72
C ARG A 158 14.25 9.71 -5.29
N THR A 159 13.91 8.57 -4.71
CA THR A 159 12.77 7.76 -5.12
C THR A 159 11.45 8.49 -4.94
N PHE A 160 11.28 9.26 -3.87
CA PHE A 160 10.10 10.13 -3.74
C PHE A 160 10.00 11.14 -4.90
N LEU A 161 11.10 11.78 -5.28
CA LEU A 161 11.11 12.71 -6.41
C LEU A 161 10.70 12.01 -7.71
N ASP A 162 11.22 10.82 -7.97
CA ASP A 162 10.90 10.06 -9.18
C ASP A 162 9.44 9.57 -9.16
N TYR A 163 8.93 9.16 -8.00
CA TYR A 163 7.53 8.78 -7.78
C TYR A 163 6.57 9.93 -8.13
N TYR A 164 6.76 11.12 -7.55
CA TYR A 164 5.89 12.27 -7.83
C TYR A 164 6.00 12.77 -9.27
N ARG A 165 7.19 12.66 -9.89
CA ARG A 165 7.34 12.95 -11.32
C ARG A 165 6.54 11.99 -12.18
N LEU A 166 6.61 10.68 -11.89
CA LEU A 166 5.86 9.67 -12.61
C LEU A 166 4.35 9.92 -12.50
N ASN A 167 3.85 10.16 -11.29
CA ASN A 167 2.43 10.44 -11.08
C ASN A 167 1.98 11.72 -11.81
N SER A 168 2.80 12.78 -11.81
CA SER A 168 2.49 14.02 -12.55
C SER A 168 2.42 13.83 -14.07
N LEU A 169 3.08 12.81 -14.62
CA LEU A 169 3.00 12.47 -16.05
C LEU A 169 1.75 11.64 -16.36
N VAL A 170 1.34 10.77 -15.44
CA VAL A 170 0.15 9.92 -15.59
C VAL A 170 -1.15 10.72 -15.42
N GLU A 171 -1.15 11.73 -14.55
CA GLU A 171 -2.31 12.61 -14.34
C GLU A 171 -2.51 13.69 -15.42
N ARG A 172 -1.57 13.83 -16.37
CA ARG A 172 -1.79 14.71 -17.53
C ARG A 172 -2.90 14.11 -18.40
N PRO A 173 -4.01 14.84 -18.65
CA PRO A 173 -5.02 14.36 -19.58
C PRO A 173 -4.39 14.13 -20.95
N LEU A 174 -4.55 12.93 -21.51
CA LEU A 174 -4.28 12.69 -22.91
C LEU A 174 -5.04 13.75 -23.72
N ALA A 175 -4.31 14.55 -24.52
CA ALA A 175 -4.91 15.54 -25.39
C ALA A 175 -6.01 14.84 -26.23
N PRO A 176 -7.21 15.44 -26.37
CA PRO A 176 -8.29 14.81 -27.11
C PRO A 176 -7.82 14.58 -28.54
N THR A 177 -7.74 13.31 -28.94
CA THR A 177 -7.42 12.92 -30.30
C THR A 177 -8.48 13.49 -31.24
N PRO A 178 -8.09 14.17 -32.33
CA PRO A 178 -9.05 14.71 -33.28
C PRO A 178 -9.81 13.55 -33.92
N LYS A 179 -11.14 13.54 -33.73
CA LYS A 179 -12.03 12.54 -34.31
C LYS A 179 -11.88 12.56 -35.83
N THR A 180 -11.31 11.49 -36.38
CA THR A 180 -11.30 11.25 -37.82
C THR A 180 -12.73 11.15 -38.32
N ARG A 181 -13.06 12.01 -39.28
CA ARG A 181 -14.33 12.15 -39.97
C ARG A 181 -14.76 10.78 -40.52
N LYS A 182 -15.91 10.26 -40.06
CA LYS A 182 -16.54 9.07 -40.66
C LYS A 182 -16.88 9.36 -42.12
N GLU A 183 -16.26 8.64 -43.05
CA GLU A 183 -16.72 8.55 -44.43
C GLU A 183 -18.06 7.81 -44.47
N LYS A 184 -18.98 8.31 -45.31
CA LYS A 184 -20.29 7.70 -45.55
C LYS A 184 -20.13 6.59 -46.60
N GLU A 185 -20.53 5.37 -46.27
CA GLU A 185 -20.67 4.29 -47.25
C GLU A 185 -21.87 4.52 -48.19
N PRO A 186 -21.81 4.10 -49.46
CA PRO A 186 -22.92 4.20 -50.39
C PRO A 186 -23.93 3.05 -50.26
N LEU A 187 -25.19 3.42 -50.39
CA LEU A 187 -26.39 2.58 -50.32
C LEU A 187 -26.51 1.64 -51.54
N PHE A 188 -26.46 0.33 -51.31
CA PHE A 188 -26.87 -0.68 -52.30
C PHE A 188 -28.34 -1.05 -52.12
N LYS A 189 -29.15 -0.85 -53.17
CA LYS A 189 -30.54 -1.31 -53.27
C LYS A 189 -30.57 -2.81 -53.59
N GLY A 190 -31.29 -3.58 -52.78
CA GLY A 190 -31.58 -4.99 -53.01
C GLY A 190 -33.01 -5.33 -52.59
N THR A 191 -33.81 -5.67 -53.58
CA THR A 191 -35.18 -6.22 -53.65
C THR A 191 -35.70 -7.10 -52.50
N THR A 192 -36.96 -6.85 -52.13
CA THR A 192 -37.94 -7.72 -51.43
C THR A 192 -38.31 -8.95 -52.27
N PRO A 193 -38.75 -10.09 -51.68
CA PRO A 193 -40.14 -10.20 -51.20
C PRO A 193 -40.42 -11.08 -49.96
N GLN A 194 -41.52 -10.71 -49.31
CA GLN A 194 -42.56 -11.51 -48.64
C GLN A 194 -42.20 -12.54 -47.55
N GLY A 195 -42.83 -12.35 -46.39
CA GLY A 195 -43.06 -13.40 -45.37
C GLY A 195 -43.73 -12.83 -44.13
N GLN A 196 -45.02 -13.13 -43.95
CA GLN A 196 -45.89 -12.72 -42.85
C GLN A 196 -45.54 -13.39 -41.51
N GLY A 197 -45.96 -12.79 -40.38
CA GLY A 197 -46.27 -13.54 -39.17
C GLY A 197 -46.02 -12.84 -37.82
N THR A 198 -47.04 -12.11 -37.33
CA THR A 198 -47.61 -12.18 -35.96
C THR A 198 -46.66 -12.40 -34.76
N SER A 199 -46.40 -11.41 -33.89
CA SER A 199 -47.24 -10.90 -32.76
C SER A 199 -47.20 -11.72 -31.46
N HIS A 200 -46.99 -10.97 -30.36
CA HIS A 200 -47.25 -11.24 -28.93
C HIS A 200 -46.22 -12.04 -28.12
N ALA A 201 -46.10 -11.87 -26.79
CA ALA A 201 -46.23 -10.77 -25.82
C ALA A 201 -46.11 -11.41 -24.43
N GLY A 202 -45.41 -10.74 -23.50
CA GLY A 202 -45.51 -10.98 -22.05
C GLY A 202 -44.85 -12.25 -21.52
N SER A 203 -44.47 -12.40 -20.26
CA SER A 203 -44.54 -11.51 -19.08
C SER A 203 -43.90 -12.23 -17.89
N LYS A 204 -43.36 -11.44 -16.94
CA LYS A 204 -43.20 -11.69 -15.47
C LYS A 204 -42.27 -12.83 -15.02
N LEU A 205 -41.26 -12.63 -14.16
CA LEU A 205 -41.16 -12.03 -12.82
C LEU A 205 -41.67 -12.96 -11.71
N GLU A 206 -40.74 -13.57 -10.97
CA GLU A 206 -40.99 -14.14 -9.64
C GLU A 206 -39.85 -13.83 -8.67
N LYS A 207 -40.27 -13.40 -7.47
CA LYS A 207 -39.53 -13.06 -6.25
C LYS A 207 -39.84 -14.16 -5.23
N ARG A 208 -38.87 -14.63 -4.45
CA ARG A 208 -39.06 -15.38 -3.19
C ARG A 208 -37.71 -15.49 -2.47
N SER A 209 -37.53 -15.52 -1.15
CA SER A 209 -38.19 -15.00 0.06
C SER A 209 -37.14 -15.17 1.18
N GLN A 210 -37.15 -14.30 2.19
CA GLN A 210 -36.35 -14.38 3.41
C GLN A 210 -36.80 -15.51 4.36
N THR A 211 -35.89 -16.01 5.20
CA THR A 211 -36.16 -16.53 6.55
C THR A 211 -34.92 -16.46 7.46
N HIS A 212 -35.05 -15.85 8.64
CA HIS A 212 -34.19 -15.96 9.83
C HIS A 212 -34.70 -17.09 10.75
N PRO A 213 -33.88 -17.57 11.71
CA PRO A 213 -34.37 -17.70 13.09
C PRO A 213 -33.40 -17.21 14.19
N LYS A 214 -33.96 -17.14 15.41
CA LYS A 214 -33.58 -16.44 16.65
C LYS A 214 -32.63 -17.19 17.61
N ASP A 215 -32.07 -16.38 18.52
CA ASP A 215 -31.55 -16.59 19.89
C ASP A 215 -31.70 -17.94 20.60
N GLN A 216 -30.63 -18.31 21.33
CA GLN A 216 -30.71 -19.02 22.61
C GLN A 216 -29.67 -18.48 23.61
N SER A 217 -30.18 -17.99 24.74
CA SER A 217 -29.49 -17.77 26.01
C SER A 217 -29.46 -19.05 26.85
N LEU A 218 -28.36 -19.33 27.56
CA LEU A 218 -28.36 -20.15 28.78
C LEU A 218 -27.12 -19.85 29.65
N SER A 219 -27.35 -19.92 30.96
CA SER A 219 -26.54 -19.44 32.07
C SER A 219 -25.79 -20.56 32.83
N THR A 220 -24.83 -20.15 33.66
CA THR A 220 -24.28 -20.82 34.88
C THR A 220 -23.29 -21.98 34.70
N GLN A 221 -21.99 -21.72 34.93
CA GLN A 221 -21.25 -21.96 36.18
C GLN A 221 -19.90 -21.24 36.12
#